data_AF-A0A969AI68-F1
#
_entry.id   AF-A0A969AI68-F1
#
_cell.length_a   1.000
_cell.length_b   1.000
_cell.length_c   1.000
_cell.angle_alpha   90.00
_cell.angle_beta   90.00
_cell.angle_gamma   90.00
#
_symmetry.space_group_name_H-M   'P 1'
#
loop_
_entity.id
_entity.type
_entity.pdbx_description
1 polymer ?
#
loop_
_entity_poly.entity_id
_entity_poly.type
_entity_poly.pdbx_seq_one_letter_code
_entity_poly.pdbx_strand_id
1 'polypeptide(L)'
;MKKRFGKAIRRRRRELDLSQEDLAERAELHRTYISSIERGDRPCLNGHLGPCSADHIGPISLGFTHRPEFQLLCKPCNSAKNNRMTLRDVIHLRQVEAEGEKVISWHSQALWDARKNDVVDDEKALRLSKLLRDNRHTLMSILQKIEAGGHFTFLAAFLNLKEAEHKVEFVNLQVENSRTFFDRINRRYQENKYVKEQKARRFRVAFQSLREYFSKENRNAFVISSSEIDNTVETALSVLQESANTIRELDYEIAALLSNGVRETVEQKYRDIVDKIPPTDPPEFVKAKQELKKAMALVAGKLSEMWNDERYIRTDLDLDIQLD
;
A
#
# COMPACT_ATOMS: atom_id res chain seq x y z
N MET A 1 25.79 0.39 22.65
CA MET A 1 26.07 1.63 21.89
C MET A 1 24.92 2.67 21.94
N LYS A 2 23.63 2.30 21.82
CA LYS A 2 22.50 3.27 21.76
C LYS A 2 22.02 3.87 23.10
N LYS A 3 22.11 3.16 24.23
CA LYS A 3 21.99 3.79 25.58
C LYS A 3 23.04 4.88 25.81
N ARG A 4 24.21 4.81 25.14
CA ARG A 4 25.24 5.86 25.19
C ARG A 4 24.84 7.08 24.35
N PHE A 5 24.10 6.89 23.25
CA PHE A 5 23.61 7.97 22.39
C PHE A 5 22.50 8.79 23.06
N GLY A 6 21.45 8.15 23.58
CA GLY A 6 20.39 8.84 24.35
C GLY A 6 20.94 9.53 25.59
N LYS A 7 21.88 8.89 26.30
CA LYS A 7 22.63 9.52 27.40
C LYS A 7 23.52 10.68 26.94
N ALA A 8 24.14 10.59 25.77
CA ALA A 8 24.98 11.66 25.21
C ALA A 8 24.14 12.87 24.76
N ILE A 9 22.98 12.64 24.14
CA ILE A 9 22.02 13.72 23.82
C ILE A 9 21.53 14.36 25.12
N ARG A 10 21.10 13.56 26.11
CA ARG A 10 20.67 14.09 27.41
C ARG A 10 21.78 14.87 28.11
N ARG A 11 23.03 14.39 28.04
CA ARG A 11 24.20 15.06 28.61
C ARG A 11 24.45 16.39 27.89
N ARG A 12 24.52 16.38 26.56
CA ARG A 12 24.79 17.57 25.75
C ARG A 12 23.68 18.61 25.85
N ARG A 13 22.42 18.18 25.92
CA ARG A 13 21.27 19.06 26.14
C ARG A 13 21.38 19.79 27.48
N ARG A 14 21.74 19.06 28.54
CA ARG A 14 21.97 19.65 29.88
C ARG A 14 23.20 20.55 29.93
N GLU A 15 24.29 20.22 29.23
CA GLU A 15 25.47 21.10 29.09
C GLU A 15 25.14 22.43 28.38
N LEU A 16 24.05 22.47 27.63
CA LEU A 16 23.57 23.65 26.91
C LEU A 16 22.38 24.34 27.62
N ASP A 17 22.05 23.92 28.85
CA ASP A 17 20.93 24.41 29.66
C ASP A 17 19.56 24.38 28.95
N LEU A 18 19.35 23.40 28.06
CA LEU A 18 18.09 23.23 27.33
C LEU A 18 17.13 22.28 28.05
N SER A 19 15.85 22.64 28.13
CA SER A 19 14.78 21.71 28.50
C SER A 19 14.49 20.73 27.34
N GLN A 20 13.72 19.66 27.61
CA GLN A 20 13.31 18.74 26.53
C GLN A 20 12.42 19.47 25.51
N GLU A 21 11.58 20.38 25.97
CA GLU A 21 10.77 21.29 25.16
C GLU A 21 11.62 22.21 24.28
N ASP A 22 12.67 22.85 24.82
CA ASP A 22 13.55 23.75 24.03
C ASP A 22 14.32 23.00 22.95
N LEU A 23 14.82 21.79 23.26
CA LEU A 23 15.48 20.96 22.26
C LEU A 23 14.51 20.47 21.20
N ALA A 24 13.26 20.20 21.57
CA ALA A 24 12.22 19.76 20.65
C ALA A 24 11.86 20.87 19.67
N GLU A 25 11.63 22.08 20.16
CA GLU A 25 11.34 23.26 19.34
C GLU A 25 12.48 23.54 18.34
N ARG A 26 13.73 23.57 18.80
CA ARG A 26 14.91 23.82 17.95
C ARG A 26 15.17 22.70 16.92
N ALA A 27 14.73 21.49 17.22
CA ALA A 27 14.88 20.34 16.32
C ALA A 27 13.65 20.11 15.43
N GLU A 28 12.62 20.97 15.53
CA GLU A 28 11.32 20.78 14.86
C GLU A 28 10.69 19.41 15.17
N LEU A 29 10.88 18.94 16.41
CA LEU A 29 10.36 17.67 16.91
C LEU A 29 9.36 17.91 18.03
N HIS A 30 8.49 16.93 18.29
CA HIS A 30 7.64 16.97 19.47
C HIS A 30 8.44 16.56 20.72
N ARG A 31 8.20 17.22 21.87
CA ARG A 31 8.91 16.97 23.15
C ARG A 31 8.93 15.50 23.59
N THR A 32 7.87 14.74 23.29
CA THR A 32 7.76 13.31 23.63
C THR A 32 8.73 12.46 22.81
N TYR A 33 9.14 12.94 21.64
CA TYR A 33 10.15 12.33 20.77
C TYR A 33 11.55 12.51 21.35
N ILE A 34 11.89 13.72 21.81
CA ILE A 34 13.14 14.00 22.54
C ILE A 34 13.22 13.13 23.80
N SER A 35 12.14 13.08 24.58
CA SER A 35 12.05 12.22 25.76
C SER A 35 12.23 10.73 25.44
N SER A 36 11.70 10.25 24.32
CA SER A 36 11.85 8.85 23.88
C SER A 36 13.27 8.54 23.41
N ILE A 37 13.92 9.49 22.72
CA ILE A 37 15.32 9.39 22.27
C ILE A 37 16.29 9.35 23.46
N GLU A 38 16.08 10.22 24.44
CA GLU A 38 16.96 10.31 25.62
C GLU A 38 16.88 9.10 26.53
N ARG A 39 15.68 8.52 26.65
CA ARG A 39 15.47 7.32 27.45
C ARG A 39 15.81 6.03 26.67
N GLY A 40 15.68 6.06 25.35
CA GLY A 40 15.86 4.89 24.49
C GLY A 40 14.67 3.92 24.55
N ASP A 41 13.48 4.43 24.85
CA ASP A 41 12.38 3.69 25.51
C ASP A 41 11.23 3.26 24.60
N ARG A 42 11.36 3.30 23.28
CA ARG A 42 10.37 2.65 22.41
C ARG A 42 10.97 1.36 21.86
N PRO A 43 10.78 0.23 22.55
CA PRO A 43 11.26 -1.04 22.02
C PRO A 43 10.54 -1.33 20.70
N CYS A 44 11.27 -1.95 19.79
CA CYS A 44 10.66 -2.64 18.65
C CYS A 44 9.61 -3.64 19.16
N LEU A 45 8.63 -3.99 18.31
CA LEU A 45 7.71 -5.10 18.59
C LEU A 45 8.39 -6.35 19.17
N ASN A 46 9.62 -6.62 18.73
CA ASN A 46 10.40 -7.79 19.13
C ASN A 46 11.31 -7.53 20.35
N GLY A 47 11.05 -6.50 21.15
CA GLY A 47 11.84 -6.16 22.33
C GLY A 47 13.23 -5.57 22.03
N HIS A 48 13.61 -5.42 20.76
CA HIS A 48 14.90 -4.86 20.37
C HIS A 48 15.00 -3.36 20.66
N LEU A 49 16.13 -2.97 21.25
CA LEU A 49 16.49 -1.58 21.54
C LEU A 49 17.07 -0.92 20.27
N GLY A 50 16.28 -0.11 19.58
CA GLY A 50 16.72 0.63 18.41
C GLY A 50 15.78 1.77 18.03
N PRO A 51 16.23 2.73 17.20
CA PRO A 51 15.28 3.63 16.56
C PRO A 51 14.34 2.75 15.73
N CYS A 52 13.05 2.92 15.97
CA CYS A 52 12.01 2.20 15.25
C CYS A 52 11.38 3.14 14.23
N SER A 53 11.02 2.58 13.07
CA SER A 53 10.16 3.21 12.09
C SER A 53 8.76 2.64 12.20
N ALA A 54 7.76 3.43 11.83
CA ALA A 54 6.42 2.94 11.58
C ALA A 54 6.42 2.00 10.36
N ASP A 55 5.79 0.84 10.51
CA ASP A 55 5.55 -0.15 9.46
C ASP A 55 4.09 -0.58 9.47
N HIS A 56 3.58 -1.04 8.34
CA HIS A 56 2.18 -1.48 8.23
C HIS A 56 1.97 -2.89 8.81
N ILE A 57 0.87 -3.08 9.51
CA ILE A 57 0.36 -4.43 9.83
C ILE A 57 -0.48 -4.86 8.64
N GLY A 58 -0.07 -5.93 7.96
CA GLY A 58 -0.53 -6.23 6.60
C GLY A 58 0.22 -5.38 5.56
N PRO A 59 1.19 -5.94 4.82
CA PRO A 59 1.92 -5.19 3.82
C PRO A 59 1.00 -4.71 2.69
N ILE A 60 1.01 -3.40 2.38
CA ILE A 60 0.24 -2.85 1.24
C ILE A 60 0.62 -3.55 -0.07
N SER A 61 1.88 -3.97 -0.17
CA SER A 61 2.38 -4.76 -1.28
C SER A 61 1.73 -6.15 -1.42
N LEU A 62 0.90 -6.59 -0.49
CA LEU A 62 0.07 -7.80 -0.58
C LEU A 62 -1.43 -7.47 -0.78
N GLY A 63 -1.78 -6.19 -0.90
CA GLY A 63 -3.14 -5.72 -1.14
C GLY A 63 -3.88 -5.22 0.10
N PHE A 64 -3.23 -5.20 1.28
CA PHE A 64 -3.80 -4.60 2.48
C PHE A 64 -4.03 -3.09 2.30
N THR A 65 -5.07 -2.56 2.94
CA THR A 65 -5.41 -1.14 2.84
C THR A 65 -4.49 -0.29 3.72
N HIS A 66 -4.34 0.98 3.36
CA HIS A 66 -3.72 1.96 4.24
C HIS A 66 -4.58 2.17 5.49
N ARG A 67 -4.18 1.55 6.60
CA ARG A 67 -4.77 1.78 7.91
C ARG A 67 -3.91 2.75 8.72
N PRO A 68 -4.52 3.62 9.55
CA PRO A 68 -3.82 4.54 10.43
C PRO A 68 -3.18 3.87 11.66
N GLU A 69 -3.01 2.55 11.62
CA GLU A 69 -2.37 1.76 12.66
C GLU A 69 -1.02 1.26 12.13
N PHE A 70 0.06 1.64 12.81
CA PHE A 70 1.41 1.27 12.46
C PHE A 70 2.08 0.52 13.60
N GLN A 71 2.87 -0.49 13.23
CA GLN A 71 3.76 -1.21 14.12
C GLN A 71 5.15 -0.59 14.11
N LEU A 72 5.71 -0.31 15.28
CA LEU A 72 7.09 0.13 15.40
C LEU A 72 8.06 -1.06 15.29
N LEU A 73 8.90 -1.02 14.25
CA LEU A 73 9.95 -2.00 14.01
C LEU A 73 11.31 -1.32 13.87
N CYS A 74 12.35 -1.91 14.47
CA CYS A 74 13.72 -1.51 14.20
C CYS A 74 14.15 -1.99 12.79
N LYS A 75 15.16 -1.34 12.21
CA LYS A 75 15.64 -1.65 10.84
C LYS A 75 15.89 -3.16 10.58
N PRO A 76 16.57 -3.93 11.45
CA PRO A 76 16.75 -5.37 11.24
C PRO A 76 15.42 -6.14 11.20
N CYS A 77 14.50 -5.85 12.13
CA CYS A 77 13.20 -6.54 12.15
C CYS A 77 12.33 -6.16 10.95
N ASN A 78 12.35 -4.90 10.54
CA ASN A 78 11.64 -4.46 9.35
C ASN A 78 12.20 -5.13 8.08
N SER A 79 13.53 -5.19 7.97
CA SER A 79 14.19 -5.87 6.86
C SER A 79 13.91 -7.38 6.83
N ALA A 80 13.85 -8.03 7.99
CA ALA A 80 13.53 -9.45 8.10
C ALA A 80 12.06 -9.75 7.74
N LYS A 81 11.12 -8.88 8.19
CA LYS A 81 9.70 -8.97 7.85
C LYS A 81 9.46 -8.72 6.36
N ASN A 82 10.07 -7.67 5.80
CA ASN A 82 9.94 -7.28 4.39
C ASN A 82 8.45 -7.27 3.95
N ASN A 83 8.07 -8.06 2.94
CA ASN A 83 6.71 -8.17 2.44
C ASN A 83 5.97 -9.41 2.96
N ARG A 84 6.32 -9.89 4.14
CA ARG A 84 5.78 -11.11 4.76
C ARG A 84 4.97 -10.75 6.00
N MET A 85 3.94 -11.54 6.25
CA MET A 85 3.18 -11.51 7.49
C MET A 85 3.63 -12.65 8.39
N THR A 86 3.59 -12.40 9.69
CA THR A 86 3.68 -13.41 10.75
C THR A 86 2.27 -13.88 11.15
N LEU A 87 2.17 -14.98 11.89
CA LEU A 87 0.94 -15.43 12.52
C LEU A 87 0.32 -14.31 13.36
N ARG A 88 1.14 -13.56 14.10
CA ARG A 88 0.70 -12.41 14.92
C ARG A 88 0.03 -11.34 14.06
N ASP A 89 0.61 -11.00 12.91
CA ASP A 89 0.02 -10.01 12.00
C ASP A 89 -1.35 -10.49 11.51
N VAL A 90 -1.46 -11.77 11.11
CA VAL A 90 -2.72 -12.34 10.60
C VAL A 90 -3.81 -12.41 11.67
N ILE A 91 -3.47 -12.81 12.90
CA ILE A 91 -4.41 -12.82 14.03
C ILE A 91 -4.92 -11.40 14.30
N HIS A 92 -4.03 -10.42 14.35
CA HIS A 92 -4.40 -9.02 14.57
C HIS A 92 -5.33 -8.50 13.48
N LEU A 93 -5.00 -8.75 12.21
CA LEU A 93 -5.83 -8.32 11.08
C LEU A 93 -7.21 -8.98 11.07
N ARG A 94 -7.32 -10.25 11.47
CA ARG A 94 -8.62 -10.93 11.63
C ARG A 94 -9.46 -10.30 12.74
N GLN A 95 -8.84 -9.94 13.86
CA GLN A 95 -9.54 -9.25 14.95
C GLN A 95 -10.06 -7.88 14.50
N VAL A 96 -9.20 -7.07 13.90
CA VAL A 96 -9.55 -5.76 13.36
C VAL A 96 -10.69 -5.86 12.34
N GLU A 97 -10.65 -6.87 11.47
CA GLU A 97 -11.73 -7.12 10.50
C GLU A 97 -13.04 -7.54 11.19
N ALA A 98 -12.97 -8.35 12.25
CA ALA A 98 -14.13 -8.74 13.05
C ALA A 98 -14.75 -7.56 13.82
N GLU A 99 -13.95 -6.54 14.15
CA GLU A 99 -14.40 -5.26 14.72
C GLU A 99 -15.06 -4.34 13.66
N GLY A 100 -15.11 -4.77 12.40
CA GLY A 100 -15.80 -4.08 11.30
C GLY A 100 -14.89 -3.18 10.47
N GLU A 101 -13.59 -3.13 10.73
CA GLU A 101 -12.65 -2.36 9.93
C GLU A 101 -12.29 -3.10 8.62
N LYS A 102 -12.15 -2.32 7.53
CA LYS A 102 -11.62 -2.86 6.29
C LYS A 102 -10.10 -2.99 6.36
N VAL A 103 -9.60 -4.22 6.31
CA VAL A 103 -8.15 -4.52 6.36
C VAL A 103 -7.51 -4.72 4.99
N ILE A 104 -8.29 -5.15 3.99
CA ILE A 104 -7.76 -5.56 2.69
C ILE A 104 -8.57 -4.99 1.52
N SER A 105 -7.88 -4.75 0.40
CA SER A 105 -8.48 -4.15 -0.79
C SER A 105 -9.36 -5.17 -1.52
N TRP A 106 -10.33 -4.66 -2.28
CA TRP A 106 -11.35 -5.47 -2.96
C TRP A 106 -10.77 -6.58 -3.83
N HIS A 107 -9.60 -6.35 -4.45
CA HIS A 107 -8.94 -7.29 -5.35
C HIS A 107 -8.24 -8.45 -4.63
N SER A 108 -8.02 -8.35 -3.32
CA SER A 108 -7.40 -9.41 -2.51
C SER A 108 -8.36 -9.97 -1.45
N GLN A 109 -9.54 -9.36 -1.27
CA GLN A 109 -10.52 -9.75 -0.25
C GLN A 109 -10.94 -11.22 -0.37
N ALA A 110 -11.28 -11.70 -1.58
CA ALA A 110 -11.73 -13.08 -1.77
C ALA A 110 -10.69 -14.13 -1.34
N LEU A 111 -9.40 -13.89 -1.65
CA LEU A 111 -8.31 -14.79 -1.26
C LEU A 111 -8.03 -14.72 0.24
N TRP A 112 -8.06 -13.52 0.81
CA TRP A 112 -7.94 -13.33 2.26
C TRP A 112 -9.06 -14.07 3.00
N ASP A 113 -10.31 -13.90 2.59
CA ASP A 113 -11.45 -14.55 3.22
C ASP A 113 -11.37 -16.08 3.13
N ALA A 114 -10.93 -16.60 1.99
CA ALA A 114 -10.77 -18.03 1.78
C ALA A 114 -9.69 -18.67 2.68
N ARG A 115 -8.63 -17.94 3.07
CA ARG A 115 -7.42 -18.53 3.67
C ARG A 115 -6.97 -17.94 5.02
N LYS A 116 -7.49 -16.79 5.45
CA LYS A 116 -7.08 -16.14 6.72
C LYS A 116 -7.24 -17.05 7.94
N ASN A 117 -8.26 -17.92 7.93
CA ASN A 117 -8.54 -18.84 9.04
C ASN A 117 -7.67 -20.11 9.02
N ASP A 118 -7.01 -20.40 7.90
CA ASP A 118 -6.09 -21.55 7.79
C ASP A 118 -4.69 -21.23 8.37
N VAL A 119 -4.41 -19.96 8.66
CA VAL A 119 -3.12 -19.52 9.20
C VAL A 119 -3.04 -19.83 10.71
N VAL A 120 -2.39 -20.95 11.03
CA VAL A 120 -2.16 -21.42 12.41
C VAL A 120 -0.71 -21.28 12.89
N ASP A 121 0.22 -20.98 12.00
CA ASP A 121 1.65 -20.81 12.27
C ASP A 121 2.29 -19.81 11.29
N ASP A 122 3.57 -19.47 11.53
CA ASP A 122 4.32 -18.52 10.68
C ASP A 122 4.62 -19.08 9.27
N GLU A 123 4.65 -20.40 9.08
CA GLU A 123 4.79 -21.00 7.74
C GLU A 123 3.56 -20.72 6.89
N LYS A 124 2.36 -20.93 7.45
CA LYS A 124 1.10 -20.65 6.76
C LYS A 124 0.87 -19.14 6.57
N ALA A 125 1.36 -18.31 7.50
CA ALA A 125 1.35 -16.85 7.31
C ALA A 125 2.24 -16.44 6.12
N LEU A 126 3.41 -17.07 5.99
CA LEU A 126 4.31 -16.87 4.84
C LEU A 126 3.67 -17.38 3.55
N ARG A 127 3.02 -18.55 3.57
CA ARG A 127 2.29 -19.13 2.44
C ARG A 127 1.20 -18.19 1.93
N LEU A 128 0.34 -17.69 2.82
CA LEU A 128 -0.66 -16.69 2.49
C LEU A 128 -0.03 -15.41 1.93
N SER A 129 1.11 -14.98 2.48
CA SER A 129 1.85 -13.82 1.97
C SER A 129 2.34 -14.02 0.53
N LYS A 130 2.80 -15.23 0.17
CA LYS A 130 3.22 -15.57 -1.20
C LYS A 130 2.01 -15.61 -2.15
N LEU A 131 0.89 -16.21 -1.74
CA LEU A 131 -0.34 -16.25 -2.53
C LEU A 131 -0.89 -14.84 -2.82
N LEU A 132 -0.98 -13.98 -1.80
CA LEU A 132 -1.41 -12.59 -1.96
C LEU A 132 -0.48 -11.78 -2.87
N ARG A 133 0.81 -12.11 -2.90
CA ARG A 133 1.78 -11.49 -3.82
C ARG A 133 1.47 -11.83 -5.28
N ASP A 134 1.19 -13.11 -5.56
CA ASP A 134 0.82 -13.59 -6.90
C ASP A 134 -0.58 -13.09 -7.32
N ASN A 135 -1.51 -13.00 -6.37
CA ASN A 135 -2.81 -12.34 -6.57
C ASN A 135 -2.64 -10.89 -7.04
N ARG A 136 -1.81 -10.10 -6.34
CA ARG A 136 -1.50 -8.73 -6.74
C ARG A 136 -0.77 -8.71 -8.09
N HIS A 137 0.14 -9.65 -8.35
CA HIS A 137 0.85 -9.69 -9.63
C HIS A 137 -0.11 -9.93 -10.80
N THR A 138 -1.08 -10.83 -10.62
CA THR A 138 -2.17 -11.07 -11.57
C THR A 138 -3.02 -9.82 -11.78
N LEU A 139 -3.39 -9.10 -10.72
CA LEU A 139 -4.07 -7.81 -10.83
C LEU A 139 -3.25 -6.81 -11.67
N MET A 140 -1.95 -6.68 -11.42
CA MET A 140 -1.11 -5.76 -12.21
C MET A 140 -1.12 -6.13 -13.70
N SER A 141 -1.17 -7.43 -14.04
CA SER A 141 -1.25 -7.89 -15.43
C SER A 141 -2.60 -7.50 -16.05
N ILE A 142 -3.69 -7.62 -15.29
CA ILE A 142 -5.01 -7.14 -15.74
C ILE A 142 -5.01 -5.62 -15.94
N LEU A 143 -4.43 -4.84 -15.03
CA LEU A 143 -4.30 -3.38 -15.20
C LEU A 143 -3.47 -3.02 -16.43
N GLN A 144 -2.42 -3.79 -16.74
CA GLN A 144 -1.65 -3.63 -17.96
C GLN A 144 -2.47 -3.95 -19.22
N LYS A 145 -3.31 -4.99 -19.21
CA LYS A 145 -4.25 -5.29 -20.32
C LYS A 145 -5.22 -4.11 -20.56
N ILE A 146 -5.71 -3.50 -19.48
CA ILE A 146 -6.59 -2.31 -19.54
C ILE A 146 -5.83 -1.10 -20.12
N GLU A 147 -4.58 -0.87 -19.69
CA GLU A 147 -3.74 0.20 -20.25
C GLU A 147 -3.49 -0.02 -21.75
N ALA A 148 -3.17 -1.25 -22.15
CA ALA A 148 -2.97 -1.62 -23.54
C ALA A 148 -4.24 -1.49 -24.39
N GLY A 149 -5.41 -1.70 -23.79
CA GLY A 149 -6.73 -1.41 -24.39
C GLY A 149 -7.05 0.08 -24.50
N GLY A 150 -6.19 0.97 -23.97
CA GLY A 150 -6.35 2.41 -24.07
C GLY A 150 -7.31 3.04 -23.05
N HIS A 151 -7.75 2.30 -22.02
CA HIS A 151 -8.76 2.78 -21.06
C HIS A 151 -8.13 3.54 -19.88
N PHE A 152 -7.42 4.62 -20.17
CA PHE A 152 -6.62 5.37 -19.18
C PHE A 152 -7.46 6.10 -18.12
N THR A 153 -8.59 6.68 -18.50
CA THR A 153 -9.51 7.40 -17.61
C THR A 153 -10.10 6.44 -16.58
N PHE A 154 -10.40 5.21 -16.99
CA PHE A 154 -10.83 4.15 -16.08
C PHE A 154 -9.73 3.78 -15.08
N LEU A 155 -8.48 3.64 -15.51
CA LEU A 155 -7.34 3.41 -14.62
C LEU A 155 -7.16 4.56 -13.61
N ALA A 156 -7.33 5.80 -14.05
CA ALA A 156 -7.24 6.98 -13.21
C ALA A 156 -8.30 7.00 -12.09
N ALA A 157 -9.47 6.38 -12.31
CA ALA A 157 -10.52 6.28 -11.30
C ALA A 157 -10.11 5.47 -10.06
N PHE A 158 -9.08 4.62 -10.14
CA PHE A 158 -8.53 3.90 -8.98
C PHE A 158 -7.60 4.76 -8.12
N LEU A 159 -7.17 5.92 -8.61
CA LEU A 159 -6.22 6.78 -7.91
C LEU A 159 -6.84 7.56 -6.76
N ASN A 160 -8.18 7.61 -6.65
CA ASN A 160 -8.87 8.31 -5.56
C ASN A 160 -8.31 9.74 -5.33
N LEU A 161 -8.19 10.52 -6.40
CA LEU A 161 -7.51 11.82 -6.38
C LEU A 161 -8.15 12.82 -5.41
N LYS A 162 -9.45 12.67 -5.13
CA LYS A 162 -10.18 13.44 -4.10
C LYS A 162 -9.61 13.33 -2.69
N GLU A 163 -8.90 12.26 -2.36
CA GLU A 163 -8.24 12.15 -1.04
C GLU A 163 -7.16 13.23 -0.85
N ALA A 164 -6.61 13.79 -1.93
CA ALA A 164 -5.64 14.89 -1.86
C ALA A 164 -6.29 16.22 -1.43
N GLU A 165 -7.62 16.35 -1.51
CA GLU A 165 -8.37 17.54 -1.07
C GLU A 165 -8.55 17.59 0.45
N HIS A 166 -8.04 16.60 1.19
CA HIS A 166 -8.23 16.50 2.62
C HIS A 166 -6.88 16.54 3.33
N LYS A 167 -6.69 17.55 4.19
CA LYS A 167 -5.61 17.53 5.17
C LYS A 167 -6.04 16.65 6.35
N VAL A 168 -5.20 15.68 6.69
CA VAL A 168 -5.44 14.71 7.76
C VAL A 168 -4.63 15.09 8.99
N GLU A 169 -5.28 15.15 10.15
CA GLU A 169 -4.64 15.41 11.44
C GLU A 169 -5.10 14.37 12.47
N PHE A 170 -4.15 13.81 13.21
CA PHE A 170 -4.42 12.83 14.26
C PHE A 170 -4.55 13.52 15.62
N VAL A 171 -5.64 13.25 16.33
CA VAL A 171 -5.85 13.75 17.70
C VAL A 171 -5.28 12.74 18.69
N ASN A 172 -4.43 13.22 19.60
CA ASN A 172 -3.79 12.40 20.65
C ASN A 172 -3.03 11.18 20.12
N LEU A 173 -2.29 11.35 19.03
CA LEU A 173 -1.43 10.29 18.51
C LEU A 173 -0.36 9.89 19.53
N GLN A 174 -0.43 8.64 19.98
CA GLN A 174 0.49 8.03 20.91
C GLN A 174 0.93 6.64 20.43
N VAL A 175 1.82 6.02 21.19
CA VAL A 175 2.26 4.65 20.91
C VAL A 175 2.15 3.85 22.19
N GLU A 176 1.44 2.74 22.11
CA GLU A 176 1.24 1.78 23.18
C GLU A 176 1.59 0.39 22.67
N ASN A 177 2.36 -0.39 23.45
CA ASN A 177 2.80 -1.73 23.05
C ASN A 177 3.42 -1.78 21.64
N SER A 178 4.25 -0.77 21.33
CA SER A 178 4.91 -0.58 20.03
C SER A 178 3.96 -0.37 18.85
N ARG A 179 2.66 -0.12 19.06
CA ARG A 179 1.68 0.23 18.01
C ARG A 179 1.16 1.64 18.19
N THR A 180 0.81 2.32 17.10
CA THR A 180 0.21 3.66 17.18
C THR A 180 -1.25 3.59 17.60
N PHE A 181 -1.64 4.50 18.50
CA PHE A 181 -3.02 4.71 18.93
C PHE A 181 -3.36 6.20 18.81
N PHE A 182 -4.61 6.52 18.51
CA PHE A 182 -5.11 7.89 18.43
C PHE A 182 -6.61 7.88 18.75
N ASP A 183 -7.13 9.01 19.25
CA ASP A 183 -8.54 9.09 19.65
C ASP A 183 -9.45 9.25 18.43
N ARG A 184 -9.03 10.08 17.46
CA ARG A 184 -9.75 10.31 16.21
C ARG A 184 -8.85 10.92 15.13
N ILE A 185 -9.35 10.85 13.89
CA ILE A 185 -8.77 11.52 12.72
C ILE A 185 -9.66 12.70 12.35
N ASN A 186 -9.08 13.90 12.35
CA ASN A 186 -9.71 15.08 11.78
C ASN A 186 -9.36 15.18 10.30
N ARG A 187 -10.37 15.45 9.45
CA ARG A 187 -10.19 15.73 8.03
C ARG A 187 -10.67 17.14 7.76
N ARG A 188 -9.82 17.96 7.15
CA ARG A 188 -10.18 19.32 6.71
C ARG A 188 -10.06 19.43 5.21
N TYR A 189 -11.14 19.84 4.55
CA TYR A 189 -11.14 20.13 3.12
C TYR A 189 -10.20 21.28 2.79
N GLN A 190 -9.45 21.14 1.70
CA GLN A 190 -8.56 22.13 1.12
C GLN A 190 -8.63 22.04 -0.39
N GLU A 191 -8.65 23.20 -1.03
CA GLU A 191 -8.66 23.33 -2.49
C GLU A 191 -7.73 24.48 -2.87
N ASN A 192 -6.43 24.19 -2.87
CA ASN A 192 -5.41 25.17 -3.19
C ASN A 192 -4.47 24.61 -4.27
N LYS A 193 -3.53 25.44 -4.73
CA LYS A 193 -2.54 25.04 -5.75
C LYS A 193 -1.79 23.76 -5.38
N TYR A 194 -1.47 23.57 -4.10
CA TYR A 194 -0.77 22.39 -3.60
C TYR A 194 -1.59 21.10 -3.79
N VAL A 195 -2.91 21.14 -3.60
CA VAL A 195 -3.79 19.97 -3.85
C VAL A 195 -3.73 19.55 -5.33
N LYS A 196 -3.80 20.51 -6.26
CA LYS A 196 -3.68 20.22 -7.70
C LYS A 196 -2.33 19.59 -8.04
N GLU A 197 -1.25 20.11 -7.46
CA GLU A 197 0.10 19.55 -7.62
C GLU A 197 0.20 18.10 -7.08
N GLN A 198 -0.40 17.81 -5.91
CA GLN A 198 -0.41 16.45 -5.36
C GLN A 198 -1.20 15.47 -6.25
N LYS A 199 -2.36 15.87 -6.76
CA LYS A 199 -3.15 15.03 -7.67
C LYS A 199 -2.38 14.73 -8.97
N ALA A 200 -1.81 15.76 -9.60
CA ALA A 200 -1.01 15.62 -10.82
C ALA A 200 0.22 14.70 -10.61
N ARG A 201 0.94 14.88 -9.50
CA ARG A 201 2.06 14.02 -9.12
C ARG A 201 1.62 12.57 -8.91
N ARG A 202 0.52 12.35 -8.19
CA ARG A 202 -0.03 11.01 -7.93
C ARG A 202 -0.40 10.31 -9.22
N PHE A 203 -1.07 11.02 -10.12
CA PHE A 203 -1.40 10.54 -11.46
C PHE A 203 -0.15 10.11 -12.23
N ARG A 204 0.82 11.01 -12.38
CA ARG A 204 2.07 10.75 -13.11
C ARG A 204 2.82 9.56 -12.54
N VAL A 205 3.05 9.53 -11.23
CA VAL A 205 3.79 8.46 -10.56
C VAL A 205 3.08 7.12 -10.70
N ALA A 206 1.74 7.08 -10.64
CA ALA A 206 0.99 5.84 -10.78
C ALA A 206 1.12 5.22 -12.17
N PHE A 207 0.90 5.99 -13.23
CA PHE A 207 1.04 5.50 -14.61
C PHE A 207 2.48 5.12 -14.94
N GLN A 208 3.46 5.92 -14.50
CA GLN A 208 4.87 5.57 -14.64
C GLN A 208 5.19 4.25 -13.93
N SER A 209 4.72 4.09 -12.69
CA SER A 209 4.95 2.87 -11.90
C SER A 209 4.30 1.63 -12.52
N LEU A 210 3.12 1.77 -13.15
CA LEU A 210 2.44 0.67 -13.84
C LEU A 210 3.28 0.16 -15.03
N ARG A 211 3.78 1.07 -15.87
CA ARG A 211 4.63 0.72 -17.02
C ARG A 211 5.96 0.10 -16.61
N GLU A 212 6.60 0.67 -15.60
CA GLU A 212 7.86 0.16 -15.04
C GLU A 212 7.67 -1.14 -14.25
N TYR A 213 6.43 -1.54 -13.96
CA TYR A 213 6.19 -2.72 -13.14
C TYR A 213 6.68 -3.99 -13.86
N PHE A 214 6.34 -4.16 -15.14
CA PHE A 214 6.68 -5.35 -15.93
C PHE A 214 8.03 -5.29 -16.65
N SER A 215 8.71 -4.15 -16.66
CA SER A 215 10.06 -4.03 -17.25
C SER A 215 11.17 -4.68 -16.41
N LYS A 216 10.85 -5.13 -15.19
CA LYS A 216 11.82 -5.79 -14.30
C LYS A 216 11.83 -7.30 -14.56
N GLU A 217 12.93 -7.81 -15.10
CA GLU A 217 13.08 -9.22 -15.53
C GLU A 217 13.02 -10.23 -14.36
N ASN A 218 13.53 -9.90 -13.17
CA ASN A 218 13.71 -10.85 -12.06
C ASN A 218 12.57 -10.90 -11.04
N ARG A 219 11.31 -10.91 -11.48
CA ARG A 219 10.17 -11.05 -10.55
C ARG A 219 9.83 -12.53 -10.34
N ASN A 220 10.12 -13.05 -9.15
CA ASN A 220 9.53 -14.32 -8.70
C ASN A 220 8.05 -14.11 -8.35
N ALA A 221 7.22 -14.03 -9.38
CA ALA A 221 5.78 -13.82 -9.31
C ALA A 221 5.09 -14.64 -10.41
N PHE A 222 3.90 -15.15 -10.13
CA PHE A 222 3.13 -15.99 -11.04
C PHE A 222 1.81 -15.32 -11.37
N VAL A 223 1.48 -15.33 -12.66
CA VAL A 223 0.21 -14.80 -13.16
C VAL A 223 -0.74 -15.97 -13.32
N ILE A 224 -1.88 -15.89 -12.64
CA ILE A 224 -2.95 -16.86 -12.80
C ILE A 224 -3.76 -16.48 -14.04
N SER A 225 -3.89 -17.43 -14.97
CA SER A 225 -4.75 -17.31 -16.12
C SER A 225 -5.65 -18.54 -16.26
N SER A 226 -6.85 -18.31 -16.79
CA SER A 226 -7.79 -19.34 -17.21
C SER A 226 -8.78 -18.70 -18.18
N SER A 227 -9.43 -19.51 -19.02
CA SER A 227 -10.44 -19.02 -19.96
C SER A 227 -11.55 -18.22 -19.26
N GLU A 228 -12.00 -18.66 -18.08
CA GLU A 228 -13.02 -17.94 -17.30
C GLU A 228 -12.55 -16.56 -16.83
N ILE A 229 -11.30 -16.47 -16.34
CA ILE A 229 -10.69 -15.20 -15.93
C ILE A 229 -10.55 -14.27 -17.13
N ASP A 230 -10.00 -14.78 -18.24
CA ASP A 230 -9.77 -14.00 -19.45
C ASP A 230 -11.09 -13.50 -20.05
N ASN A 231 -12.12 -14.34 -20.15
CA ASN A 231 -13.46 -13.94 -20.61
C ASN A 231 -14.08 -12.85 -19.72
N THR A 232 -13.87 -12.92 -18.41
CA THR A 232 -14.38 -11.90 -17.47
C THR A 232 -13.65 -10.56 -17.66
N VAL A 233 -12.33 -10.60 -17.89
CA VAL A 233 -11.55 -9.39 -18.19
C VAL A 233 -11.93 -8.82 -19.56
N GLU A 234 -12.13 -9.65 -20.57
CA GLU A 234 -12.61 -9.23 -21.89
C GLU A 234 -13.98 -8.57 -21.82
N THR A 235 -14.90 -9.12 -21.04
CA THR A 235 -16.22 -8.52 -20.79
C THR A 235 -16.06 -7.12 -20.17
N ALA A 236 -15.15 -6.95 -19.21
CA ALA A 236 -14.86 -5.63 -18.63
C ALA A 236 -14.34 -4.65 -19.69
N LEU A 237 -13.45 -5.08 -20.58
CA LEU A 237 -12.92 -4.26 -21.67
C LEU A 237 -14.01 -3.87 -22.68
N SER A 238 -14.87 -4.81 -23.08
CA SER A 238 -16.00 -4.51 -23.98
C SER A 238 -16.94 -3.47 -23.38
N VAL A 239 -17.25 -3.55 -22.08
CA VAL A 239 -18.04 -2.52 -21.40
C VAL A 239 -17.35 -1.16 -21.44
N LEU A 240 -16.02 -1.10 -21.28
CA LEU A 240 -15.27 0.15 -21.34
C LEU A 240 -15.21 0.75 -22.75
N GLN A 241 -15.25 -0.09 -23.80
CA GLN A 241 -15.32 0.39 -25.19
C GLN A 241 -16.60 1.17 -25.50
N GLU A 242 -17.69 0.90 -24.77
CA GLU A 242 -18.97 1.60 -24.89
C GLU A 242 -19.01 2.95 -24.15
N SER A 243 -17.89 3.37 -23.53
CA SER A 243 -17.83 4.64 -22.80
C SER A 243 -18.15 5.86 -23.69
N ALA A 244 -18.73 6.89 -23.07
CA ALA A 244 -19.09 8.14 -23.73
C ALA A 244 -17.91 8.77 -24.50
N ASN A 245 -18.21 9.52 -25.58
CA ASN A 245 -17.19 10.18 -26.41
C ASN A 245 -16.20 11.02 -25.59
N THR A 246 -16.69 11.75 -24.60
CA THR A 246 -15.86 12.59 -23.71
C THR A 246 -14.82 11.77 -22.93
N ILE A 247 -15.15 10.55 -22.52
CA ILE A 247 -14.21 9.64 -21.85
C ILE A 247 -13.16 9.15 -22.83
N ARG A 248 -13.58 8.76 -24.05
CA ARG A 248 -12.66 8.28 -25.10
C ARG A 248 -11.71 9.39 -25.57
N GLU A 249 -12.20 10.62 -25.71
CA GLU A 249 -11.36 11.80 -25.97
C GLU A 249 -10.32 12.01 -24.87
N LEU A 250 -10.73 11.90 -23.60
CA LEU A 250 -9.81 12.00 -22.47
C LEU A 250 -8.78 10.86 -22.43
N ASP A 251 -9.17 9.64 -22.80
CA ASP A 251 -8.25 8.51 -22.97
C ASP A 251 -7.16 8.83 -24.00
N TYR A 252 -7.53 9.40 -25.15
CA TYR A 252 -6.57 9.84 -26.18
C TYR A 252 -5.65 10.96 -25.67
N GLU A 253 -6.19 11.95 -24.95
CA GLU A 253 -5.39 13.02 -24.34
C GLU A 253 -4.36 12.45 -23.35
N ILE A 254 -4.77 11.51 -22.49
CA ILE A 254 -3.88 10.85 -21.52
C ILE A 254 -2.81 10.04 -22.25
N ALA A 255 -3.19 9.24 -23.26
CA ALA A 255 -2.26 8.44 -24.05
C ALA A 255 -1.16 9.30 -24.70
N ALA A 256 -1.56 10.44 -25.28
CA ALA A 256 -0.64 11.40 -25.88
C ALA A 256 0.26 12.06 -24.83
N LEU A 257 -0.27 12.39 -23.65
CA LEU A 257 0.52 12.98 -22.57
C LEU A 257 1.60 12.01 -22.08
N LEU A 258 1.22 10.76 -21.85
CA LEU A 258 2.12 9.74 -21.32
C LEU A 258 3.18 9.27 -22.34
N SER A 259 2.98 9.51 -23.63
CA SER A 259 3.95 9.17 -24.68
C SER A 259 5.06 10.20 -24.87
N ASN A 260 4.84 11.46 -24.50
CA ASN A 260 5.68 12.59 -24.91
C ASN A 260 6.88 12.94 -23.99
N GLY A 261 7.19 12.14 -22.96
CA GLY A 261 8.31 12.39 -22.04
C GLY A 261 8.16 13.67 -21.21
N VAL A 262 8.98 13.86 -20.16
CA VAL A 262 8.82 14.97 -19.20
C VAL A 262 9.48 16.26 -19.73
N ARG A 263 8.67 17.30 -20.00
CA ARG A 263 9.09 18.71 -20.18
C ARG A 263 8.29 19.59 -19.22
N GLU A 264 8.73 20.81 -18.91
CA GLU A 264 8.03 21.71 -17.97
C GLU A 264 6.59 22.04 -18.39
N THR A 265 6.31 22.08 -19.69
CA THR A 265 4.95 22.20 -20.27
C THR A 265 4.04 20.99 -20.00
N VAL A 266 4.60 19.86 -19.59
CA VAL A 266 3.87 18.60 -19.33
C VAL A 266 3.24 18.62 -17.94
N GLU A 267 3.85 19.29 -16.95
CA GLU A 267 3.30 19.38 -15.60
C GLU A 267 2.00 20.18 -15.55
N GLN A 268 1.85 21.22 -16.39
CA GLN A 268 0.55 21.91 -16.53
C GLN A 268 -0.50 20.99 -17.14
N LYS A 269 -0.15 20.21 -18.16
CA LYS A 269 -1.08 19.25 -18.78
C LYS A 269 -1.55 18.17 -17.81
N TYR A 270 -0.70 17.68 -16.92
CA TYR A 270 -1.14 16.74 -15.87
C TYR A 270 -2.18 17.37 -14.94
N ARG A 271 -2.04 18.65 -14.59
CA ARG A 271 -3.03 19.37 -13.78
C ARG A 271 -4.37 19.48 -14.52
N ASP A 272 -4.32 19.84 -15.80
CA ASP A 272 -5.53 20.02 -16.61
C ASP A 272 -6.27 18.68 -16.83
N ILE A 273 -5.54 17.58 -17.07
CA ILE A 273 -6.12 16.24 -17.22
C ILE A 273 -6.80 15.78 -15.93
N VAL A 274 -6.14 15.96 -14.79
CA VAL A 274 -6.66 15.52 -13.49
C VAL A 274 -8.00 16.18 -13.17
N ASP A 275 -8.18 17.45 -13.54
CA ASP A 275 -9.43 18.18 -13.32
C ASP A 275 -10.56 17.69 -14.24
N LYS A 276 -10.25 17.01 -15.36
CA LYS A 276 -11.23 16.38 -16.27
C LYS A 276 -11.63 14.96 -15.87
N ILE A 277 -10.91 14.31 -14.96
CA ILE A 277 -11.25 12.95 -14.51
C ILE A 277 -12.61 12.98 -13.81
N PRO A 278 -13.57 12.10 -14.17
CA PRO A 278 -14.88 12.07 -13.53
C PRO A 278 -14.77 11.93 -12.00
N PRO A 279 -15.44 12.78 -11.20
CA PRO A 279 -15.39 12.71 -9.74
C PRO A 279 -16.12 11.47 -9.18
N THR A 280 -17.03 10.90 -9.97
CA THR A 280 -17.79 9.69 -9.68
C THR A 280 -17.68 8.74 -10.86
N ASP A 281 -17.74 7.44 -10.59
CA ASP A 281 -17.67 6.41 -11.62
C ASP A 281 -18.90 6.47 -12.54
N PRO A 282 -18.71 6.63 -13.87
CA PRO A 282 -19.76 6.40 -14.86
C PRO A 282 -20.32 4.96 -14.79
N PRO A 283 -21.53 4.70 -15.33
CA PRO A 283 -22.14 3.38 -15.32
C PRO A 283 -21.24 2.27 -15.89
N GLU A 284 -20.51 2.56 -16.96
CA GLU A 284 -19.57 1.64 -17.60
C GLU A 284 -18.41 1.31 -16.65
N PHE A 285 -17.90 2.28 -15.89
CA PHE A 285 -16.83 2.06 -14.91
C PHE A 285 -17.32 1.21 -13.75
N VAL A 286 -18.55 1.43 -13.28
CA VAL A 286 -19.15 0.61 -12.22
C VAL A 286 -19.28 -0.84 -12.67
N LYS A 287 -19.83 -1.07 -13.87
CA LYS A 287 -19.96 -2.41 -14.47
C LYS A 287 -18.59 -3.07 -14.67
N ALA A 288 -17.62 -2.36 -15.25
CA ALA A 288 -16.26 -2.88 -15.44
C ALA A 288 -15.60 -3.23 -14.10
N LYS A 289 -15.73 -2.39 -13.06
CA LYS A 289 -15.23 -2.69 -11.70
C LYS A 289 -15.88 -3.95 -11.11
N GLN A 290 -17.17 -4.20 -11.39
CA GLN A 290 -17.84 -5.43 -10.97
C GLN A 290 -17.27 -6.66 -11.68
N GLU A 291 -17.04 -6.60 -12.99
CA GLU A 291 -16.39 -7.68 -13.74
C GLU A 291 -14.96 -7.93 -13.25
N LEU A 292 -14.16 -6.88 -13.00
CA LEU A 292 -12.83 -7.05 -12.41
C LEU A 292 -12.87 -7.68 -11.02
N LYS A 293 -13.88 -7.36 -10.20
CA LYS A 293 -14.08 -8.02 -8.91
C LYS A 293 -14.39 -9.51 -9.07
N LYS A 294 -15.19 -9.89 -10.06
CA LYS A 294 -15.45 -11.31 -10.39
C LYS A 294 -14.18 -12.00 -10.86
N ALA A 295 -13.41 -11.38 -11.76
CA ALA A 295 -12.14 -11.92 -12.23
C ALA A 295 -11.17 -12.18 -11.06
N MET A 296 -11.04 -11.22 -10.13
CA MET A 296 -10.19 -11.40 -8.95
C MET A 296 -10.72 -12.45 -7.96
N ALA A 297 -12.04 -12.71 -7.92
CA ALA A 297 -12.59 -13.81 -7.15
C ALA A 297 -12.25 -15.17 -7.77
N LEU A 298 -12.27 -15.30 -9.10
CA LEU A 298 -11.82 -16.51 -9.81
C LEU A 298 -10.31 -16.75 -9.60
N VAL A 299 -9.49 -15.70 -9.70
CA VAL A 299 -8.05 -15.75 -9.38
C VAL A 299 -7.84 -16.24 -7.95
N ALA A 300 -8.59 -15.69 -6.99
CA ALA A 300 -8.54 -16.11 -5.59
C ALA A 300 -8.90 -17.58 -5.42
N GLY A 301 -9.92 -18.09 -6.12
CA GLY A 301 -10.29 -19.52 -6.10
C GLY A 301 -9.14 -20.41 -6.57
N LYS A 302 -8.54 -20.09 -7.72
CA LYS A 302 -7.38 -20.83 -8.26
C LYS A 302 -6.16 -20.79 -7.34
N LEU A 303 -5.80 -19.62 -6.81
CA LEU A 303 -4.72 -19.51 -5.83
C LEU A 303 -5.02 -20.28 -4.54
N SER A 304 -6.27 -20.27 -4.12
CA SER A 304 -6.71 -21.02 -2.95
C SER A 304 -6.53 -22.53 -3.16
N GLU A 305 -6.86 -23.08 -4.34
CA GLU A 305 -6.60 -24.49 -4.67
C GLU A 305 -5.11 -24.85 -4.57
N MET A 306 -4.23 -23.91 -4.90
CA MET A 306 -2.77 -24.07 -4.81
C MET A 306 -2.22 -23.92 -3.38
N TRP A 307 -3.05 -23.90 -2.33
CA TRP A 307 -2.57 -23.71 -0.95
C TRP A 307 -1.44 -24.67 -0.58
N ASN A 308 -1.50 -25.94 -0.99
CA ASN A 308 -0.48 -26.95 -0.70
C ASN A 308 0.53 -27.17 -1.86
N ASP A 309 0.55 -26.29 -2.86
CA ASP A 309 1.49 -26.38 -3.97
C ASP A 309 2.92 -26.04 -3.51
N GLU A 310 3.91 -26.78 -4.01
CA GLU A 310 5.34 -26.64 -3.67
C GLU A 310 5.86 -25.20 -3.82
N ARG A 311 5.29 -24.42 -4.74
CA ARG A 311 5.59 -22.99 -4.91
C ARG A 311 5.42 -22.18 -3.61
N TYR A 312 4.40 -22.54 -2.83
CA TYR A 312 3.98 -21.76 -1.66
C TYR A 312 4.46 -22.34 -0.34
N ILE A 313 4.68 -23.66 -0.28
CA ILE A 313 5.30 -24.32 0.87
C ILE A 313 6.77 -23.87 1.02
N ARG A 314 7.30 -23.91 2.25
CA ARG A 314 8.74 -23.92 2.46
C ARG A 314 9.24 -25.37 2.42
N THR A 315 10.03 -25.72 1.42
CA THR A 315 10.82 -26.96 1.46
C THR A 315 11.98 -26.80 2.43
N ASP A 316 12.36 -27.86 3.15
CA ASP A 316 13.42 -27.89 4.16
C ASP A 316 14.79 -27.38 3.67
N LEU A 317 14.99 -27.24 2.35
CA LEU A 317 16.15 -26.60 1.71
C LEU A 317 16.35 -25.10 2.05
N ASP A 318 15.32 -24.43 2.58
CA ASP A 318 15.44 -23.02 3.05
C ASP A 318 16.02 -22.91 4.47
N LEU A 319 16.30 -24.02 5.16
CA LEU A 319 16.86 -24.05 6.52
C LEU A 319 18.37 -23.71 6.56
N ASP A 320 19.08 -23.80 5.43
CA ASP A 320 20.54 -23.69 5.38
C ASP A 320 21.09 -22.29 5.02
N ILE A 321 20.24 -21.27 4.86
CA ILE A 321 20.70 -19.87 4.59
C ILE A 321 20.62 -19.00 5.86
N GLN A 322 20.70 -19.61 7.03
CA GLN A 322 20.95 -18.89 8.30
C GLN A 322 22.14 -19.49 9.06
N LEU A 323 23.30 -19.57 8.41
CA LEU A 323 24.59 -19.67 9.10
C LEU A 323 25.61 -18.78 8.38
N ASP A 324 25.64 -17.51 8.78
CA ASP A 324 26.82 -16.78 9.31
C ASP A 324 26.60 -15.26 9.35
#